data_AF-A0A0D2V3L3-F1
#
_entry.id   AF-A0A0D2V3L3-F1
#
_cell.length_a   1.000
_cell.length_b   1.000
_cell.length_c   1.000
_cell.angle_alpha   90.00
_cell.angle_beta   90.00
_cell.angle_gamma   90.00
#
_symmetry.space_group_name_H-M   'P 1'
#
loop_
_entity.id
_entity.type
_entity.pdbx_description
1 polymer ?
#
loop_
_entity_poly.entity_id
_entity_poly.type
_entity_poly.pdbx_seq_one_letter_code
_entity_poly.pdbx_strand_id
1 'polypeptide(L)'
;MIGFHSPHGWNLMIGSIYKDFGFAHNDQIRSGLVSTFPVILDTIFKYQIFRYLNRLSPSLTMQTRNTFSWINEEITQSISISLMIYIITGDSISNAYPIFAQQGYENPREATGPIVCANCHLANKPEDIEVLQAVLLDTLFEVVVRIPYDMQLKQILANGKKGVLNVGVVLIFPEGFELALPDCIAPETKEKIVNLPFQDYHPTKKNILVIVLVPGKKFSEITFLILSLDLASNKHAHFLKYPIYIGENRGRGQIYPNGNKSNNTVYNFTTTCIRDVEIVLQDPLCVQDLLFFLASIVFVQILLVIKKKQFERV
;
A
#
# COMPACT_ATOMS: atom_id res chain seq x y z
N MET A 1 -28.31 20.79 -13.09
CA MET A 1 -29.57 21.32 -12.52
C MET A 1 -30.48 20.15 -12.18
N ILE A 2 -30.84 20.05 -10.90
CA ILE A 2 -31.35 18.87 -10.21
C ILE A 2 -32.85 18.56 -10.48
N GLY A 3 -33.42 19.06 -11.58
CA GLY A 3 -34.89 19.13 -11.76
C GLY A 3 -35.53 18.27 -12.86
N PHE A 4 -34.76 17.63 -13.75
CA PHE A 4 -35.34 16.98 -14.94
C PHE A 4 -35.70 15.49 -14.77
N HIS A 5 -35.25 14.84 -13.70
CA HIS A 5 -35.42 13.39 -13.49
C HIS A 5 -36.34 13.02 -12.33
N SER A 6 -37.00 13.98 -11.67
CA SER A 6 -37.99 13.68 -10.63
C SER A 6 -39.41 13.88 -11.18
N PRO A 7 -40.16 12.79 -11.46
CA PRO A 7 -41.56 12.88 -11.90
C PRO A 7 -42.43 13.59 -10.86
N HIS A 8 -42.04 13.54 -9.59
CA HIS A 8 -42.77 14.14 -8.49
C HIS A 8 -42.72 15.67 -8.51
N GLY A 9 -41.57 16.27 -8.87
CA GLY A 9 -41.44 17.72 -8.97
C GLY A 9 -42.31 18.33 -10.07
N TRP A 10 -42.38 17.67 -11.22
CA TRP A 10 -43.22 18.09 -12.35
C TRP A 10 -44.71 17.89 -12.07
N ASN A 11 -45.08 16.83 -11.35
CA ASN A 11 -46.46 16.61 -10.91
C ASN A 11 -46.96 17.74 -9.99
N LEU A 12 -46.12 18.24 -9.07
CA LEU A 12 -46.49 19.34 -8.18
C LEU A 12 -46.58 20.69 -8.92
N MET A 13 -45.63 20.98 -9.81
CA MET A 13 -45.63 22.24 -10.56
C MET A 13 -46.81 22.33 -11.53
N ILE A 14 -47.08 21.26 -12.29
CA ILE A 14 -48.22 21.18 -13.22
C ILE A 14 -49.54 21.13 -12.44
N GLY A 15 -49.57 20.46 -11.28
CA GLY A 15 -50.72 20.44 -10.38
C GLY A 15 -51.10 21.82 -9.83
N SER A 16 -50.12 22.67 -9.47
CA SER A 16 -50.37 24.04 -9.01
C SER A 16 -50.98 24.89 -10.13
N ILE A 17 -50.43 24.83 -11.34
CA ILE A 17 -50.92 25.60 -12.49
C ILE A 17 -52.33 25.16 -12.91
N TYR A 18 -52.61 23.86 -12.90
CA TYR A 18 -53.95 23.34 -13.20
C TYR A 18 -55.02 23.83 -12.22
N LYS A 19 -54.66 23.98 -10.94
CA LYS A 19 -55.55 24.44 -9.88
C LYS A 19 -55.87 25.94 -10.01
N ASP A 20 -54.88 26.76 -10.36
CA ASP A 20 -55.05 28.22 -10.48
C ASP A 20 -55.87 28.62 -11.72
N PHE A 21 -55.89 27.77 -12.76
CA PHE A 21 -56.65 28.00 -13.99
C PHE A 21 -58.01 27.26 -14.05
N GLY A 22 -58.39 26.52 -13.00
CA GLY A 22 -59.74 25.97 -12.84
C GLY A 22 -60.11 24.79 -13.76
N PHE A 23 -59.14 24.01 -14.23
CA PHE A 23 -59.40 22.89 -15.14
C PHE A 23 -59.85 21.60 -14.40
N ALA A 24 -60.73 20.81 -15.04
CA ALA A 24 -61.19 19.53 -14.49
C ALA A 24 -60.04 18.50 -14.38
N HIS A 25 -59.99 17.78 -13.26
CA HIS A 25 -58.90 16.84 -12.98
C HIS A 25 -58.99 15.62 -13.91
N ASN A 26 -58.02 15.49 -14.83
CA ASN A 26 -57.87 14.33 -15.69
C ASN A 26 -56.41 13.82 -15.61
N ASP A 27 -56.23 12.69 -14.93
CA ASP A 27 -54.91 12.14 -14.57
C ASP A 27 -54.09 11.71 -15.80
N GLN A 28 -54.74 11.38 -16.91
CA GLN A 28 -54.09 10.91 -18.14
C GLN A 28 -53.42 12.07 -18.91
N ILE A 29 -54.04 13.24 -18.92
CA ILE A 29 -53.48 14.46 -19.53
C ILE A 29 -52.29 14.98 -18.72
N ARG A 30 -52.39 14.93 -17.38
CA ARG A 30 -51.29 15.29 -16.47
C ARG A 30 -50.06 14.42 -16.70
N SER A 31 -50.24 13.10 -16.82
CA SER A 31 -49.14 12.15 -17.05
C SER A 31 -48.44 12.34 -18.41
N GLY A 32 -49.22 12.64 -19.46
CA GLY A 32 -48.66 12.94 -20.79
C GLY A 32 -47.85 14.24 -20.83
N LEU A 33 -48.29 15.28 -20.13
CA LEU A 33 -47.58 16.56 -20.04
C LEU A 33 -46.29 16.45 -19.22
N VAL A 34 -46.32 15.74 -18.09
CA VAL A 34 -45.15 15.52 -17.23
C VAL A 34 -44.01 14.81 -17.95
N SER A 35 -44.33 13.92 -18.91
CA SER A 35 -43.32 13.16 -19.66
C SER A 35 -42.81 13.87 -20.92
N THR A 36 -43.68 14.60 -21.63
CA THR A 36 -43.34 15.15 -22.96
C THR A 36 -42.77 16.57 -22.87
N PHE A 37 -43.29 17.39 -21.95
CA PHE A 37 -42.94 18.80 -21.84
C PHE A 37 -41.46 19.07 -21.49
N PRO A 38 -40.82 18.32 -20.56
CA PRO A 38 -39.41 18.54 -20.23
C PRO A 38 -38.44 18.25 -21.38
N VAL A 39 -38.77 17.26 -22.22
CA VAL A 39 -37.94 16.86 -23.38
C VAL A 39 -38.01 17.93 -24.48
N ILE A 40 -39.19 18.48 -24.73
CA ILE A 40 -39.38 19.58 -25.69
C ILE A 40 -38.62 20.83 -25.22
N LEU A 41 -38.70 21.16 -23.93
CA LEU A 41 -38.01 22.31 -23.36
C LEU A 41 -36.48 22.18 -23.44
N ASP A 42 -35.93 20.99 -23.14
CA ASP A 42 -34.50 20.69 -23.28
C ASP A 42 -34.01 20.83 -24.73
N THR A 43 -34.80 20.34 -25.68
CA THR A 43 -34.49 20.41 -27.11
C THR A 43 -34.47 21.86 -27.61
N ILE A 44 -35.46 22.67 -27.20
CA ILE A 44 -35.51 24.10 -27.54
C ILE A 44 -34.33 24.85 -26.91
N PHE A 45 -33.98 24.56 -25.66
CA PHE A 45 -32.89 25.23 -24.96
C PHE A 45 -31.52 24.92 -25.59
N LYS A 46 -31.25 23.64 -25.91
CA LYS A 46 -30.03 23.22 -26.64
C LYS A 46 -29.96 23.83 -28.03
N TYR A 47 -31.08 23.93 -28.73
CA TYR A 47 -31.14 24.58 -30.05
C TYR A 47 -30.86 26.09 -29.97
N GLN A 48 -31.40 26.79 -28.96
CA GLN A 48 -31.15 28.22 -28.77
C GLN A 48 -29.69 28.50 -28.37
N ILE A 49 -29.07 27.65 -27.54
CA ILE A 49 -27.64 27.74 -27.21
C ILE A 49 -26.78 27.51 -28.45
N PHE A 50 -27.06 26.46 -29.22
CA PHE A 50 -26.36 26.18 -30.46
C PHE A 50 -26.49 27.34 -31.46
N ARG A 51 -27.68 27.93 -31.57
CA ARG A 51 -27.95 29.10 -32.42
C ARG A 51 -27.25 30.37 -31.92
N TYR A 52 -27.14 30.56 -30.62
CA TYR A 52 -26.42 31.68 -30.00
C TYR A 52 -24.92 31.58 -30.23
N LEU A 53 -24.33 30.40 -30.01
CA LEU A 53 -22.91 30.13 -30.25
C LEU A 53 -22.54 30.27 -31.75
N ASN A 54 -23.42 29.86 -32.65
CA ASN A 54 -23.24 30.05 -34.10
C ASN A 54 -23.38 31.50 -34.57
N ARG A 55 -23.97 32.39 -33.76
CA ARG A 55 -24.18 33.81 -34.11
C ARG A 55 -22.95 34.68 -33.81
N LEU A 56 -21.97 34.16 -33.06
CA LEU A 56 -20.75 34.88 -32.66
C LEU A 56 -19.64 34.89 -33.73
N SER A 57 -19.65 34.02 -34.75
CA SER A 57 -18.92 34.23 -36.03
C SER A 57 -19.25 33.17 -37.13
N PRO A 58 -20.08 33.49 -38.14
CA PRO A 58 -20.54 32.52 -39.15
C PRO A 58 -19.66 32.34 -40.41
N SER A 59 -18.48 32.97 -40.52
CA SER A 59 -17.72 33.06 -41.80
C SER A 59 -16.40 32.28 -41.90
N LEU A 60 -15.94 31.58 -40.85
CA LEU A 60 -14.66 30.85 -40.86
C LEU A 60 -14.76 29.32 -40.95
N THR A 61 -15.97 28.73 -40.94
CA THR A 61 -16.16 27.30 -40.59
C THR A 61 -16.67 26.38 -41.70
N MET A 62 -16.97 26.86 -42.90
CA MET A 62 -17.45 25.98 -44.00
C MET A 62 -16.41 25.67 -45.08
N GLN A 63 -15.48 26.58 -45.39
CA GLN A 63 -14.40 26.29 -46.36
C GLN A 63 -13.20 25.57 -45.72
N THR A 64 -13.15 25.51 -44.39
CA THR A 64 -12.15 24.77 -43.62
C THR A 64 -12.62 23.37 -43.24
N ARG A 65 -13.92 23.03 -43.33
CA ARG A 65 -14.45 21.80 -42.72
C ARG A 65 -13.98 20.51 -43.39
N ASN A 66 -13.77 20.52 -44.71
CA ASN A 66 -13.28 19.34 -45.45
C ASN A 66 -11.75 19.22 -45.43
N THR A 67 -11.02 20.34 -45.47
CA THR A 67 -9.55 20.36 -45.32
C THR A 67 -9.14 20.07 -43.88
N PHE A 68 -9.86 20.58 -42.89
CA PHE A 68 -9.57 20.36 -41.46
C PHE A 68 -10.01 18.98 -40.97
N SER A 69 -11.00 18.34 -41.61
CA SER A 69 -11.35 16.93 -41.35
C SER A 69 -10.22 15.99 -41.79
N TRP A 70 -9.69 16.21 -43.00
CA TRP A 70 -8.60 15.40 -43.54
C TRP A 70 -7.27 15.65 -42.81
N ILE A 71 -6.98 16.92 -42.46
CA ILE A 71 -5.83 17.30 -41.63
C ILE A 71 -5.97 16.78 -40.19
N ASN A 72 -7.18 16.77 -39.59
CA ASN A 72 -7.37 16.24 -38.24
C ASN A 72 -7.22 14.72 -38.19
N GLU A 73 -7.63 13.96 -39.21
CA GLU A 73 -7.39 12.52 -39.25
C GLU A 73 -5.89 12.20 -39.39
N GLU A 74 -5.16 12.89 -40.29
CA GLU A 74 -3.69 12.73 -40.39
C GLU A 74 -2.94 13.20 -39.13
N ILE A 75 -3.36 14.30 -38.50
CA ILE A 75 -2.74 14.80 -37.25
C ILE A 75 -3.07 13.87 -36.08
N THR A 76 -4.29 13.33 -35.99
CA THR A 76 -4.66 12.37 -34.92
C THR A 76 -3.90 11.06 -35.09
N GLN A 77 -3.71 10.60 -36.33
CA GLN A 77 -2.93 9.41 -36.65
C GLN A 77 -1.42 9.65 -36.44
N SER A 78 -0.90 10.82 -36.79
CA SER A 78 0.49 11.24 -36.56
C SER A 78 0.81 11.44 -35.07
N ILE A 79 -0.11 12.04 -34.30
CA ILE A 79 0.01 12.16 -32.83
C ILE A 79 -0.06 10.77 -32.19
N SER A 80 -0.95 9.88 -32.64
CA SER A 80 -1.03 8.50 -32.15
C SER A 80 0.26 7.71 -32.43
N ILE A 81 0.82 7.83 -33.64
CA ILE A 81 2.09 7.20 -34.04
C ILE A 81 3.27 7.82 -33.28
N SER A 82 3.29 9.14 -33.08
CA SER A 82 4.33 9.84 -32.32
C SER A 82 4.26 9.51 -30.82
N LEU A 83 3.06 9.31 -30.26
CA LEU A 83 2.84 8.82 -28.90
C LEU A 83 3.31 7.37 -28.75
N MET A 84 3.05 6.51 -29.74
CA MET A 84 3.58 5.15 -29.78
C MET A 84 5.12 5.12 -29.94
N ILE A 85 5.70 5.98 -30.76
CA ILE A 85 7.17 6.12 -30.91
C ILE A 85 7.80 6.68 -29.63
N TYR A 86 7.14 7.60 -28.91
CA TYR A 86 7.59 8.10 -27.60
C TYR A 86 7.53 7.00 -26.52
N ILE A 87 6.53 6.12 -26.57
CA ILE A 87 6.44 4.93 -25.70
C ILE A 87 7.52 3.89 -26.05
N ILE A 88 7.93 3.78 -27.33
CA ILE A 88 8.96 2.83 -27.79
C ILE A 88 10.39 3.37 -27.62
N THR A 89 10.61 4.68 -27.69
CA THR A 89 11.92 5.34 -27.52
C THR A 89 12.16 5.88 -26.11
N GLY A 90 11.18 5.74 -25.22
CA GLY A 90 11.36 5.87 -23.78
C GLY A 90 12.17 4.69 -23.26
N ASP A 91 13.48 4.70 -23.51
CA ASP A 91 14.44 3.90 -22.77
C ASP A 91 14.35 4.33 -21.29
N SER A 92 13.45 3.67 -20.58
CA SER A 92 13.42 3.70 -19.15
C SER A 92 14.65 2.93 -18.68
N ILE A 93 15.73 3.67 -18.42
CA ILE A 93 16.76 3.22 -17.49
C ILE A 93 16.08 3.14 -16.13
N SER A 94 15.40 2.02 -15.90
CA SER A 94 14.72 1.71 -14.65
C SER A 94 15.56 0.67 -13.92
N ASN A 95 15.77 0.90 -12.63
CA ASN A 95 16.49 0.04 -11.73
C ASN A 95 15.45 -0.68 -10.85
N ALA A 96 15.60 -2.00 -10.65
CA ALA A 96 14.70 -2.80 -9.80
C ALA A 96 14.75 -2.35 -8.34
N TYR A 97 13.65 -1.76 -7.84
CA TYR A 97 13.52 -1.19 -6.50
C TYR A 97 12.19 -1.62 -5.86
N PRO A 98 12.09 -1.65 -4.51
CA PRO A 98 10.84 -1.95 -3.78
C PRO A 98 9.61 -1.12 -4.18
N ILE A 99 9.79 0.05 -4.80
CA ILE A 99 8.69 0.83 -5.41
C ILE A 99 7.89 0.04 -6.45
N PHE A 100 8.52 -0.90 -7.16
CA PHE A 100 7.82 -1.75 -8.12
C PHE A 100 6.90 -2.77 -7.45
N ALA A 101 7.23 -3.21 -6.24
CA ALA A 101 6.31 -4.00 -5.45
C ALA A 101 5.07 -3.16 -5.11
N GLN A 102 5.27 -1.94 -4.58
CA GLN A 102 4.18 -1.03 -4.21
C GLN A 102 3.26 -0.66 -5.40
N GLN A 103 3.84 -0.51 -6.60
CA GLN A 103 3.08 -0.18 -7.81
C GLN A 103 2.39 -1.38 -8.45
N GLY A 104 2.99 -2.58 -8.35
CA GLY A 104 2.51 -3.78 -9.03
C GLY A 104 1.63 -4.69 -8.17
N TYR A 105 1.72 -4.57 -6.84
CA TYR A 105 1.07 -5.48 -5.90
C TYR A 105 0.44 -4.72 -4.74
N GLU A 106 -0.80 -5.03 -4.42
CA GLU A 106 -1.51 -4.41 -3.30
C GLU A 106 -0.98 -4.87 -1.93
N ASN A 107 -0.43 -6.08 -1.84
CA ASN A 107 0.22 -6.62 -0.66
C ASN A 107 1.59 -7.18 -1.07
N PRO A 108 2.68 -6.84 -0.35
CA PRO A 108 4.00 -7.40 -0.66
C PRO A 108 4.10 -8.91 -0.42
N ARG A 109 3.17 -9.51 0.33
CA ARG A 109 3.13 -10.96 0.57
C ARG A 109 1.94 -11.59 -0.14
N GLU A 110 2.22 -12.61 -0.94
CA GLU A 110 1.22 -13.42 -1.62
C GLU A 110 0.50 -14.35 -0.63
N ALA A 111 -0.73 -14.77 -0.97
CA ALA A 111 -1.51 -15.69 -0.13
C ALA A 111 -0.82 -17.05 0.09
N THR A 112 0.02 -17.46 -0.86
CA THR A 112 0.84 -18.67 -0.79
C THR A 112 2.05 -18.54 0.14
N GLY A 113 2.38 -17.33 0.62
CA GLY A 113 3.49 -17.06 1.53
C GLY A 113 4.67 -16.23 0.98
N PRO A 114 5.04 -16.33 -0.31
CA PRO A 114 6.14 -15.57 -0.90
C PRO A 114 5.99 -14.06 -0.84
N ILE A 115 7.13 -13.37 -0.69
CA ILE A 115 7.23 -11.93 -0.89
C ILE A 115 7.45 -11.65 -2.38
N VAL A 116 6.69 -10.71 -2.93
CA VAL A 116 6.64 -10.38 -4.36
C VAL A 116 8.00 -9.96 -4.95
N CYS A 117 8.93 -9.52 -4.10
CA CYS A 117 10.32 -9.26 -4.49
C CYS A 117 11.00 -10.48 -5.12
N ALA A 118 10.64 -11.69 -4.68
CA ALA A 118 11.17 -12.94 -5.21
C ALA A 118 10.79 -13.20 -6.68
N ASN A 119 9.76 -12.52 -7.21
CA ASN A 119 9.38 -12.63 -8.62
C ASN A 119 10.42 -11.98 -9.55
N CYS A 120 11.19 -11.00 -9.05
CA CYS A 120 12.24 -10.31 -9.80
C CYS A 120 13.66 -10.62 -9.32
N HIS A 121 13.82 -10.91 -8.01
CA HIS A 121 15.08 -11.24 -7.35
C HIS A 121 15.17 -12.75 -7.11
N LEU A 122 15.75 -13.45 -8.08
CA LEU A 122 15.70 -14.90 -8.19
C LEU A 122 16.80 -15.62 -7.40
N ALA A 123 17.84 -14.88 -6.99
CA ALA A 123 18.95 -15.41 -6.22
C ALA A 123 18.59 -15.47 -4.74
N ASN A 124 18.77 -16.64 -4.11
CA ASN A 124 18.54 -16.81 -2.68
C ASN A 124 19.83 -16.59 -1.88
N LYS A 125 19.68 -15.90 -0.75
CA LYS A 125 20.74 -15.51 0.15
C LYS A 125 20.22 -15.52 1.59
N PRO A 126 21.07 -15.82 2.59
CA PRO A 126 20.62 -15.88 3.97
C PRO A 126 20.22 -14.48 4.46
N GLU A 127 19.09 -14.45 5.16
CA GLU A 127 18.52 -13.32 5.88
C GLU A 127 18.79 -13.49 7.37
N ASP A 128 19.01 -12.39 8.08
CA ASP A 128 19.21 -12.41 9.52
C ASP A 128 18.48 -11.24 10.19
N ILE A 129 17.61 -11.56 11.14
CA ILE A 129 16.78 -10.59 11.83
C ILE A 129 16.79 -10.91 13.32
N GLU A 130 16.96 -9.88 14.13
CA GLU A 130 16.88 -9.93 15.57
C GLU A 130 15.65 -9.14 16.02
N VAL A 131 14.73 -9.84 16.69
CA VAL A 131 13.51 -9.29 17.27
C VAL A 131 13.44 -9.77 18.73
N LEU A 132 12.87 -8.94 19.60
CA LEU A 132 12.54 -9.37 20.96
C LEU A 132 11.55 -10.54 20.94
N GLN A 133 11.77 -11.51 21.81
CA GLN A 133 10.87 -12.66 21.93
C GLN A 133 9.46 -12.25 22.39
N ALA A 134 9.38 -11.24 23.26
CA ALA A 134 8.12 -10.72 23.78
C ALA A 134 8.20 -9.21 24.00
N VAL A 135 7.08 -8.53 23.78
CA VAL A 135 6.91 -7.09 24.01
C VAL A 135 5.62 -6.83 24.76
N LEU A 136 5.63 -5.79 25.60
CA LEU A 136 4.44 -5.27 26.24
C LEU A 136 3.68 -4.36 25.25
N LEU A 137 2.45 -3.99 25.60
CA LEU A 137 1.69 -2.97 24.86
C LEU A 137 2.29 -1.58 25.02
N ASP A 138 1.99 -0.70 24.06
CA ASP A 138 2.43 0.71 24.02
C ASP A 138 3.92 0.91 24.38
N THR A 139 4.76 -0.02 23.94
CA THR A 139 6.19 -0.05 24.23
C THR A 139 6.98 0.09 22.93
N LEU A 140 8.02 0.93 23.01
CA LEU A 140 8.99 1.09 21.94
C LEU A 140 10.02 -0.04 22.00
N PHE A 141 10.26 -0.70 20.87
CA PHE A 141 11.30 -1.73 20.78
C PHE A 141 12.07 -1.67 19.48
N GLU A 142 13.27 -2.25 19.50
CA GLU A 142 14.17 -2.31 18.36
C GLU A 142 14.01 -3.63 17.61
N VAL A 143 13.96 -3.53 16.28
CA VAL A 143 14.07 -4.67 15.36
C VAL A 143 15.30 -4.44 14.50
N VAL A 144 16.24 -5.37 14.54
CA VAL A 144 17.51 -5.24 13.83
C VAL A 144 17.52 -6.20 12.65
N VAL A 145 17.67 -5.64 11.46
CA VAL A 145 17.75 -6.38 10.20
C VAL A 145 19.19 -6.37 9.73
N ARG A 146 19.78 -7.55 9.55
CA ARG A 146 21.16 -7.75 9.10
C ARG A 146 21.16 -8.42 7.74
N ILE A 147 21.81 -7.75 6.79
CA ILE A 147 21.90 -8.17 5.39
C ILE A 147 23.35 -8.60 5.11
N PRO A 148 23.75 -9.83 5.46
CA PRO A 148 25.16 -10.24 5.40
C PRO A 148 25.63 -10.45 3.96
N TYR A 149 26.59 -9.66 3.48
CA TYR A 149 27.22 -9.88 2.18
C TYR A 149 28.70 -9.51 2.17
N ASP A 150 29.44 -10.13 1.25
CA ASP A 150 30.83 -9.78 1.01
C ASP A 150 30.92 -8.40 0.33
N MET A 151 31.41 -7.41 1.09
CA MET A 151 31.55 -6.02 0.65
C MET A 151 32.61 -5.83 -0.43
N GLN A 152 33.47 -6.82 -0.69
CA GLN A 152 34.42 -6.78 -1.79
C GLN A 152 33.77 -7.10 -3.14
N LEU A 153 32.62 -7.80 -3.12
CA LEU A 153 31.88 -8.13 -4.32
C LEU A 153 31.27 -6.89 -4.94
N LYS A 154 31.38 -6.82 -6.27
CA LYS A 154 30.77 -5.79 -7.11
C LYS A 154 29.75 -6.42 -8.02
N GLN A 155 28.63 -5.74 -8.23
CA GLN A 155 27.60 -6.15 -9.18
C GLN A 155 27.77 -5.48 -10.53
N ILE A 156 27.12 -6.04 -11.56
CA ILE A 156 27.04 -5.41 -12.88
C ILE A 156 25.93 -4.35 -12.83
N LEU A 157 26.30 -3.10 -13.08
CA LEU A 157 25.37 -1.97 -13.20
C LEU A 157 24.63 -2.02 -14.54
N ALA A 158 23.57 -1.22 -14.67
CA ALA A 158 22.78 -1.14 -15.91
C ALA A 158 23.64 -0.78 -17.15
N ASN A 159 24.71 0.01 -16.95
CA ASN A 159 25.67 0.38 -17.99
C ASN A 159 26.75 -0.68 -18.29
N GLY A 160 26.66 -1.87 -17.68
CA GLY A 160 27.64 -2.96 -17.84
C GLY A 160 28.92 -2.83 -17.01
N LYS A 161 29.16 -1.70 -16.33
CA LYS A 161 30.33 -1.52 -15.44
C LYS A 161 30.10 -2.22 -14.10
N LYS A 162 31.20 -2.59 -13.42
CA LYS A 162 31.14 -3.14 -12.05
C LYS A 162 30.97 -2.01 -11.02
N GLY A 163 29.99 -2.14 -10.12
CA GLY A 163 29.67 -1.16 -9.10
C GLY A 163 29.30 -1.77 -7.75
N VAL A 164 29.04 -0.91 -6.76
CA VAL A 164 28.65 -1.33 -5.41
C VAL A 164 27.23 -1.88 -5.38
N LEU A 165 26.93 -2.68 -4.35
CA LEU A 165 25.59 -3.18 -4.09
C LEU A 165 24.83 -2.20 -3.19
N ASN A 166 23.56 -2.03 -3.52
CA ASN A 166 22.59 -1.39 -2.63
C ASN A 166 21.70 -2.46 -2.03
N VAL A 167 21.08 -2.11 -0.91
CA VAL A 167 20.15 -3.00 -0.21
C VAL A 167 18.77 -2.35 -0.09
N GLY A 168 17.77 -3.20 0.01
CA GLY A 168 16.39 -2.83 0.28
C GLY A 168 15.74 -3.87 1.18
N VAL A 169 14.74 -3.44 1.95
CA VAL A 169 14.06 -4.27 2.95
C VAL A 169 12.57 -3.98 2.88
N VAL A 170 11.75 -5.02 3.00
CA VAL A 170 10.34 -4.92 3.33
C VAL A 170 10.09 -5.67 4.63
N LEU A 171 9.46 -5.00 5.58
CA LEU A 171 9.01 -5.57 6.85
C LEU A 171 7.50 -5.50 6.93
N ILE A 172 6.86 -6.61 7.30
CA ILE A 172 5.42 -6.71 7.46
C ILE A 172 5.17 -7.05 8.92
N PHE A 173 4.69 -6.07 9.68
CA PHE A 173 4.24 -6.25 11.04
C PHE A 173 2.74 -6.61 11.10
N PRO A 174 2.29 -7.17 12.22
CA PRO A 174 0.86 -7.29 12.51
C PRO A 174 0.17 -5.92 12.52
N GLU A 175 -1.13 -5.92 12.30
CA GLU A 175 -1.90 -4.66 12.30
C GLU A 175 -1.78 -3.92 13.63
N GLY A 176 -1.63 -2.58 13.52
CA GLY A 176 -1.52 -1.64 14.62
C GLY A 176 -0.12 -1.53 15.25
N PHE A 177 0.86 -2.30 14.79
CA PHE A 177 2.27 -1.92 14.97
C PHE A 177 2.62 -0.83 13.96
N GLU A 178 3.32 0.20 14.39
CA GLU A 178 3.70 1.33 13.54
C GLU A 178 5.15 1.75 13.80
N LEU A 179 5.76 2.43 12.82
CA LEU A 179 7.06 3.07 13.00
C LEU A 179 6.93 4.19 14.06
N ALA A 180 7.88 4.23 14.99
CA ALA A 180 7.88 5.23 16.05
C ALA A 180 8.03 6.66 15.51
N LEU A 181 7.25 7.59 16.04
CA LEU A 181 7.35 9.00 15.64
C LEU A 181 8.68 9.61 16.11
N PRO A 182 9.28 10.53 15.33
CA PRO A 182 10.55 11.18 15.67
C PRO A 182 10.62 11.89 17.03
N ASP A 183 9.47 12.25 17.58
CA ASP A 183 9.33 12.96 18.85
C ASP A 183 9.35 12.03 20.06
N CYS A 184 9.02 10.74 19.86
CA CYS A 184 9.04 9.71 20.90
C CYS A 184 10.43 9.07 21.07
N ILE A 185 11.39 9.41 20.21
CA ILE A 185 12.71 8.79 20.14
C ILE A 185 13.70 9.57 21.00
N ALA A 186 14.39 8.87 21.91
CA ALA A 186 15.46 9.45 22.71
C ALA A 186 16.58 10.03 21.80
N PRO A 187 17.18 11.18 22.16
CA PRO A 187 18.15 11.87 21.30
C PRO A 187 19.37 11.00 20.94
N GLU A 188 19.75 10.05 21.79
CA GLU A 188 20.85 9.11 21.55
C GLU A 188 20.55 8.12 20.41
N THR A 189 19.34 7.56 20.35
CA THR A 189 18.93 6.59 19.31
C THR A 189 18.55 7.27 18.00
N LYS A 190 18.24 8.58 18.05
CA LYS A 190 17.83 9.39 16.91
C LYS A 190 18.93 9.50 15.84
N GLU A 191 20.20 9.65 16.22
CA GLU A 191 21.31 9.75 15.27
C GLU A 191 21.49 8.49 14.39
N LYS A 192 21.19 7.30 14.94
CA LYS A 192 21.30 6.02 14.21
C LYS A 192 20.21 5.86 13.13
N ILE A 193 19.05 6.48 13.35
CA ILE A 193 17.82 6.20 12.57
C ILE A 193 17.49 7.33 11.59
N VAL A 194 17.82 8.59 11.92
CA VAL A 194 17.41 9.80 11.16
C VAL A 194 17.89 9.83 9.70
N ASN A 195 18.85 8.99 9.31
CA ASN A 195 19.41 8.99 7.96
C ASN A 195 18.82 7.92 7.01
N LEU A 196 17.83 7.15 7.45
CA LEU A 196 17.19 6.11 6.65
C LEU A 196 15.86 6.57 6.07
N PRO A 197 15.62 6.41 4.75
CA PRO A 197 14.38 6.81 4.10
C PRO A 197 13.30 5.74 4.29
N PHE A 198 12.72 5.65 5.49
CA PHE A 198 11.58 4.78 5.76
C PHE A 198 10.35 5.25 4.97
N GLN A 199 9.64 4.31 4.37
CA GLN A 199 8.40 4.57 3.66
C GLN A 199 7.36 3.52 4.02
N ASP A 200 6.11 3.95 4.16
CA ASP A 200 5.00 3.01 4.27
C ASP A 200 4.77 2.35 2.91
N TYR A 201 4.45 1.05 2.91
CA TYR A 201 4.14 0.34 1.66
C TYR A 201 2.95 0.97 0.94
N HIS A 202 1.93 1.37 1.71
CA HIS A 202 0.75 2.07 1.23
C HIS A 202 0.28 3.06 2.31
N PRO A 203 -0.29 4.24 1.96
CA PRO A 203 -0.74 5.24 2.94
C PRO A 203 -1.73 4.72 4.00
N THR A 204 -2.45 3.63 3.71
CA THR A 204 -3.38 2.98 4.65
C THR A 204 -2.77 1.81 5.43
N LYS A 205 -1.59 1.31 5.04
CA LYS A 205 -0.94 0.12 5.62
C LYS A 205 0.36 0.51 6.32
N LYS A 206 0.24 1.20 7.46
CA LYS A 206 1.38 1.69 8.25
C LYS A 206 2.21 0.60 8.93
N ASN A 207 1.64 -0.59 9.08
CA ASN A 207 2.32 -1.77 9.62
C ASN A 207 3.28 -2.41 8.61
N ILE A 208 3.30 -1.95 7.36
CA ILE A 208 4.19 -2.46 6.33
C ILE A 208 5.20 -1.38 5.96
N LEU A 209 6.46 -1.64 6.32
CA LEU A 209 7.55 -0.69 6.18
C LEU A 209 8.50 -1.11 5.06
N VAL A 210 8.91 -0.15 4.25
CA VAL A 210 9.78 -0.35 3.10
C VAL A 210 10.99 0.58 3.19
N ILE A 211 12.17 0.01 2.96
CA ILE A 211 13.39 0.76 2.67
C ILE A 211 13.81 0.42 1.25
N VAL A 212 13.81 1.44 0.40
CA VAL A 212 13.89 1.23 -1.05
C VAL A 212 15.32 0.99 -1.52
N LEU A 213 16.20 1.96 -1.26
CA LEU A 213 17.54 1.92 -1.82
C LEU A 213 18.52 2.65 -0.91
N VAL A 214 19.28 1.88 -0.15
CA VAL A 214 20.34 2.43 0.68
C VAL A 214 21.69 1.80 0.31
N PRO A 215 22.79 2.57 0.38
CA PRO A 215 24.12 2.04 0.09
C PRO A 215 24.46 0.88 1.04
N GLY A 216 24.61 -0.33 0.49
CA GLY A 216 24.81 -1.53 1.31
C GLY A 216 26.09 -1.50 2.13
N LYS A 217 27.10 -0.71 1.74
CA LYS A 217 28.36 -0.57 2.49
C LYS A 217 28.17 0.18 3.81
N LYS A 218 27.19 1.08 3.87
CA LYS A 218 26.87 1.88 5.06
C LYS A 218 25.76 1.25 5.89
N PHE A 219 24.83 0.56 5.23
CA PHE A 219 23.61 0.05 5.83
C PHE A 219 23.48 -1.47 5.64
N SER A 220 24.49 -2.22 6.09
CA SER A 220 24.40 -3.69 6.18
C SER A 220 23.56 -4.15 7.36
N GLU A 221 23.44 -3.30 8.38
CA GLU A 221 22.61 -3.49 9.56
C GLU A 221 21.69 -2.29 9.68
N ILE A 222 20.39 -2.56 9.82
CA ILE A 222 19.33 -1.57 9.81
C ILE A 222 18.47 -1.79 11.05
N THR A 223 18.40 -0.78 11.91
CA THR A 223 17.56 -0.80 13.10
C THR A 223 16.25 -0.06 12.82
N PHE A 224 15.14 -0.73 13.11
CA PHE A 224 13.80 -0.18 13.09
C PHE A 224 13.35 0.05 14.53
N LEU A 225 12.81 1.23 14.83
CA LEU A 225 12.12 1.49 16.08
C LEU A 225 10.62 1.37 15.87
N ILE A 226 10.03 0.34 16.46
CA ILE A 226 8.64 0.00 16.29
C ILE A 226 7.92 0.27 17.59
N LEU A 227 6.77 0.93 17.48
CA LEU A 227 5.83 1.06 18.57
C LEU A 227 4.90 -0.16 18.53
N SER A 228 4.83 -0.90 19.63
CA SER A 228 3.89 -2.01 19.77
C SER A 228 2.44 -1.50 19.79
N LEU A 229 1.52 -2.40 19.49
CA LEU A 229 0.07 -2.16 19.49
C LEU A 229 -0.43 -1.43 20.75
N ASP A 230 -1.39 -0.52 20.54
CA ASP A 230 -2.14 0.15 21.60
C ASP A 230 -3.59 -0.39 21.64
N LEU A 231 -4.02 -0.90 22.80
CA LEU A 231 -5.37 -1.40 23.03
C LEU A 231 -6.43 -0.29 23.04
N ALA A 232 -6.06 0.96 23.36
CA ALA A 232 -7.00 2.08 23.37
C ALA A 232 -7.44 2.45 21.94
N SER A 233 -6.52 2.36 20.98
CA SER A 233 -6.81 2.58 19.56
C SER A 233 -7.43 1.35 18.86
N ASN A 234 -7.09 0.12 19.25
CA ASN A 234 -7.55 -1.09 18.56
C ASN A 234 -8.23 -2.11 19.49
N LYS A 235 -9.57 -2.18 19.45
CA LYS A 235 -10.38 -3.13 20.23
C LYS A 235 -10.27 -4.60 19.79
N HIS A 236 -9.65 -4.87 18.65
CA HIS A 236 -9.45 -6.22 18.12
C HIS A 236 -8.02 -6.75 18.39
N ALA A 237 -7.21 -5.99 19.11
CA ALA A 237 -5.90 -6.41 19.58
C ALA A 237 -6.01 -7.53 20.62
N HIS A 238 -5.24 -8.61 20.46
CA HIS A 238 -5.22 -9.74 21.39
C HIS A 238 -3.79 -10.06 21.84
N PHE A 239 -3.61 -10.50 23.07
CA PHE A 239 -2.32 -11.00 23.56
C PHE A 239 -2.03 -12.37 22.96
N LEU A 240 -1.35 -12.37 21.81
CA LEU A 240 -1.06 -13.55 21.03
C LEU A 240 0.37 -13.52 20.54
N LYS A 241 0.78 -14.66 19.98
CA LYS A 241 1.99 -14.77 19.19
C LYS A 241 1.67 -14.34 17.77
N TYR A 242 2.39 -13.34 17.28
CA TYR A 242 2.19 -12.77 15.97
C TYR A 242 3.41 -13.02 15.07
N PRO A 243 3.20 -13.31 13.78
CA PRO A 243 4.28 -13.39 12.81
C PRO A 243 4.68 -12.00 12.31
N ILE A 244 5.98 -11.81 12.13
CA ILE A 244 6.62 -10.71 11.42
C ILE A 244 7.29 -11.34 10.20
N TYR A 245 6.98 -10.80 9.03
CA TYR A 245 7.56 -11.25 7.78
C TYR A 245 8.59 -10.25 7.30
N ILE A 246 9.74 -10.75 6.86
CA ILE A 246 10.79 -9.95 6.28
C ILE A 246 11.13 -10.43 4.88
N GLY A 247 11.37 -9.46 3.99
CA GLY A 247 11.99 -9.70 2.70
C GLY A 247 13.16 -8.75 2.50
N GLU A 248 14.35 -9.30 2.36
CA GLU A 248 15.55 -8.52 2.10
C GLU A 248 16.02 -8.70 0.67
N ASN A 249 16.63 -7.66 0.11
CA ASN A 249 17.33 -7.78 -1.15
C ASN A 249 18.64 -6.99 -1.15
N ARG A 250 19.63 -7.54 -1.86
CA ARG A 250 20.91 -6.91 -2.16
C ARG A 250 21.23 -7.00 -3.64
N GLY A 251 21.62 -5.87 -4.21
CA GLY A 251 21.94 -5.77 -5.63
C GLY A 251 20.70 -5.73 -6.53
N ARG A 252 20.95 -5.75 -7.84
CA ARG A 252 19.94 -5.56 -8.89
C ARG A 252 19.18 -6.84 -9.20
N GLY A 253 17.89 -6.71 -9.51
CA GLY A 253 17.03 -7.82 -9.92
C GLY A 253 17.37 -8.40 -11.30
N GLN A 254 16.88 -9.61 -11.57
CA GLN A 254 17.09 -10.35 -12.81
C GLN A 254 16.02 -10.03 -13.86
N ILE A 255 14.82 -9.65 -13.42
CA ILE A 255 13.64 -9.41 -14.27
C ILE A 255 13.09 -8.02 -13.97
N TYR A 256 12.65 -7.32 -15.02
CA TYR A 256 11.97 -6.03 -14.93
C TYR A 256 10.46 -6.21 -14.81
N PRO A 257 9.71 -5.21 -14.29
CA PRO A 257 8.25 -5.30 -14.18
C PRO A 257 7.51 -5.56 -15.50
N ASN A 258 8.10 -5.20 -16.63
CA ASN A 258 7.57 -5.48 -17.97
C ASN A 258 7.86 -6.92 -18.46
N GLY A 259 8.51 -7.75 -17.66
CA GLY A 259 8.91 -9.12 -18.00
C GLY A 259 10.25 -9.25 -18.74
N ASN A 260 10.87 -8.14 -19.14
CA ASN A 260 12.16 -8.18 -19.82
C ASN A 260 13.29 -8.59 -18.85
N LYS A 261 14.28 -9.31 -19.36
CA LYS A 261 15.45 -9.72 -18.58
C LYS A 261 16.43 -8.56 -18.41
N SER A 262 17.02 -8.44 -17.23
CA SER A 262 18.12 -7.50 -16.99
C SER A 262 19.46 -8.08 -17.46
N ASN A 263 20.51 -7.27 -17.44
CA ASN A 263 21.89 -7.73 -17.70
C ASN A 263 22.54 -8.43 -16.48
N ASN A 264 21.80 -8.74 -15.41
CA ASN A 264 22.29 -9.36 -14.18
C ASN A 264 21.74 -10.80 -14.03
N THR A 265 22.13 -11.70 -14.94
CA THR A 265 21.42 -12.95 -15.27
C THR A 265 21.92 -14.24 -14.62
N VAL A 266 22.59 -14.22 -13.46
CA VAL A 266 22.95 -15.51 -12.82
C VAL A 266 21.70 -16.18 -12.24
N TYR A 267 21.17 -17.16 -12.98
CA TYR A 267 19.97 -17.96 -12.63
C TYR A 267 20.37 -19.21 -11.84
N ASN A 268 20.58 -19.08 -10.53
CA ASN A 268 20.49 -20.24 -9.64
C ASN A 268 19.17 -20.14 -8.90
N PHE A 269 18.16 -20.85 -9.40
CA PHE A 269 16.86 -20.95 -8.74
C PHE A 269 16.96 -21.91 -7.57
N THR A 270 16.83 -21.35 -6.38
CA THR A 270 16.44 -22.08 -5.17
C THR A 270 15.48 -21.18 -4.45
N THR A 271 14.26 -21.64 -4.22
CA THR A 271 13.16 -20.86 -3.68
C THR A 271 13.43 -20.35 -2.26
N THR A 272 12.80 -19.22 -1.97
CA THR A 272 12.51 -18.54 -0.68
C THR A 272 13.66 -17.84 0.07
N CYS A 273 13.68 -16.51 -0.11
CA CYS A 273 14.27 -15.47 0.74
C CYS A 273 13.15 -14.97 1.67
N ILE A 274 12.76 -15.81 2.63
CA ILE A 274 11.70 -15.49 3.60
C ILE A 274 12.11 -16.10 4.93
N ARG A 275 12.22 -15.25 5.94
CA ARG A 275 12.24 -15.66 7.33
C ARG A 275 10.96 -15.17 8.02
N ASP A 276 10.21 -16.11 8.57
CA ASP A 276 9.10 -15.80 9.45
C ASP A 276 9.66 -15.75 10.87
N VAL A 277 9.52 -14.61 11.54
CA VAL A 277 9.89 -14.46 12.95
C VAL A 277 8.65 -14.17 13.76
N GLU A 278 8.58 -14.70 14.96
CA GLU A 278 7.41 -14.54 15.80
C GLU A 278 7.72 -13.62 16.98
N ILE A 279 6.76 -12.76 17.30
CA ILE A 279 6.81 -11.87 18.46
C ILE A 279 5.60 -12.16 19.36
N VAL A 280 5.82 -12.25 20.66
CA VAL A 280 4.73 -12.44 21.63
C VAL A 280 4.31 -11.10 22.19
N LEU A 281 3.05 -10.73 22.00
CA LEU A 281 2.46 -9.60 22.72
C LEU A 281 2.03 -10.08 24.11
N GLN A 282 2.76 -9.65 25.13
CA GLN A 282 2.67 -10.20 26.48
C GLN A 282 1.79 -9.32 27.39
N ASP A 283 0.85 -9.97 28.10
CA ASP A 283 0.12 -9.34 29.19
C ASP A 283 0.96 -9.40 30.48
N PRO A 284 1.29 -8.26 31.12
CA PRO A 284 2.02 -8.26 32.39
C PRO A 284 1.29 -9.01 33.51
N LEU A 285 -0.06 -8.99 33.53
CA LEU A 285 -0.85 -9.70 34.55
C LEU A 285 -0.69 -11.22 34.44
N CYS A 286 -0.65 -11.74 33.22
CA CYS A 286 -0.42 -13.17 32.98
C CYS A 286 0.94 -13.64 33.53
N VAL A 287 1.99 -12.83 33.37
CA VAL A 287 3.32 -13.14 33.93
C VAL A 287 3.28 -13.08 35.46
N GLN A 288 2.62 -12.08 36.03
CA GLN A 288 2.49 -11.92 37.48
C GLN A 288 1.74 -13.08 38.13
N ASP A 289 0.61 -13.51 37.55
CA ASP A 289 -0.17 -14.65 38.02
C ASP A 289 0.61 -15.96 37.91
N LEU A 290 1.38 -16.14 36.84
CA LEU A 290 2.26 -17.28 36.67
C LEU A 290 3.35 -17.33 37.75
N LEU A 291 3.97 -16.18 38.08
CA LEU A 291 4.98 -16.10 39.14
C LEU A 291 4.37 -16.42 40.51
N PHE A 292 3.17 -15.94 40.80
CA PHE A 292 2.46 -16.26 42.03
C PHE A 292 2.12 -17.76 42.12
N PHE A 293 1.65 -18.34 41.02
CA PHE A 293 1.37 -19.77 40.94
C PHE A 293 2.64 -20.62 41.14
N LEU A 294 3.75 -20.28 40.49
CA LEU A 294 5.03 -20.97 40.67
C LEU A 294 5.55 -20.85 42.11
N ALA A 295 5.44 -19.67 42.72
CA ALA A 295 5.78 -19.48 44.13
C ALA A 295 4.91 -20.36 45.05
N SER A 296 3.62 -20.50 44.75
CA SER A 296 2.71 -21.38 45.49
C SER A 296 3.10 -22.86 45.37
N ILE A 297 3.55 -23.31 44.19
CA ILE A 297 4.04 -24.69 43.99
C ILE A 297 5.28 -24.93 44.83
N VAL A 298 6.26 -24.03 44.76
CA VAL A 298 7.50 -24.15 45.55
C VAL A 298 7.19 -24.19 47.04
N PHE A 299 6.27 -23.33 47.51
CA PHE A 299 5.81 -23.32 48.90
C PHE A 299 5.19 -24.67 49.31
N VAL A 300 4.28 -25.23 48.50
CA VAL A 300 3.68 -26.55 48.76
C VAL A 300 4.71 -27.67 48.74
N GLN A 301 5.65 -27.66 47.79
CA GLN A 301 6.74 -28.65 47.72
C GLN A 301 7.62 -28.63 48.98
N ILE A 302 7.96 -27.43 49.48
CA ILE A 302 8.70 -27.28 50.74
C ILE A 302 7.92 -27.89 51.91
N LEU A 303 6.63 -27.57 52.03
CA LEU A 303 5.78 -28.12 53.08
C LEU A 303 5.68 -29.65 53.02
N LEU A 304 5.55 -30.23 51.83
CA LEU A 304 5.54 -31.69 51.64
C LEU A 304 6.86 -32.34 52.08
N VAL A 305 8.00 -31.73 51.75
CA VAL A 305 9.33 -32.23 52.18
C VAL A 305 9.49 -32.13 53.70
N ILE A 306 9.07 -31.02 54.31
CA ILE A 306 9.07 -30.84 55.77
C ILE A 306 8.19 -31.92 56.42
N LYS A 307 6.98 -32.14 55.90
CA LYS A 307 6.05 -33.14 56.43
C LYS A 307 6.59 -34.57 56.29
N LYS A 308 7.25 -34.90 55.18
CA LYS A 308 7.92 -36.19 54.97
C LYS A 308 9.03 -36.42 56.01
N LYS A 309 9.92 -35.44 56.22
CA LYS A 309 10.99 -35.52 57.23
C LYS A 309 10.46 -35.63 58.66
N GLN A 310 9.31 -35.04 58.95
CA GLN A 310 8.64 -35.20 60.25
C GLN A 310 8.16 -36.63 60.45
N PHE A 311 7.59 -37.27 59.42
CA PHE A 311 7.13 -38.66 59.49
C PHE A 311 8.30 -39.65 59.59
N GLU A 312 9.41 -39.43 58.88
CA GLU A 312 10.62 -40.28 58.96
C GLU A 312 11.30 -40.25 60.35
N ARG A 313 11.00 -39.26 61.19
CA ARG A 313 11.52 -39.17 62.57
C ARG A 313 10.64 -39.85 63.61
N VAL A 314 9.41 -40.21 63.27
CA VAL A 314 8.46 -40.92 64.14
C VAL A 314 8.65 -42.41 63.93
#